data_AF-A0A183MD00-F1
#
_entry.id   AF-A0A183MD00-F1
#
_cell.length_a   1.000
_cell.length_b   1.000
_cell.length_c   1.000
_cell.angle_alpha   90.00
_cell.angle_beta   90.00
_cell.angle_gamma   90.00
#
_symmetry.space_group_name_H-M   'P 1'
#
loop_
_entity.id
_entity.type
_entity.pdbx_description
1 polymer ?
#
loop_
_entity_poly.entity_id
_entity_poly.type
_entity_poly.pdbx_seq_one_letter_code
_entity_poly.pdbx_strand_id
1 'polypeptide(L)'
;YKEAKDIYLRACKSSPTCATWLGVGKACYRLEELENAEEALTEANYINNRNPEVWAYLSMICLKTNRCTEAEQSFKYCIKVSNCILFVIILILLSI
;
A
#
# COMPACT_ATOMS: atom_id res chain seq x y z
N TYR A 1 -8.71 -10.81 -7.83
CA TYR A 1 -8.53 -9.72 -6.85
C TYR A 1 -9.84 -9.13 -6.31
N LYS A 2 -10.97 -9.15 -7.06
CA LYS A 2 -12.27 -8.68 -6.55
C LYS A 2 -12.75 -9.44 -5.29
N GLU A 3 -12.73 -10.77 -5.32
CA GLU A 3 -13.07 -11.58 -4.14
C GLU A 3 -12.15 -11.32 -2.94
N ALA A 4 -10.84 -11.12 -3.19
CA ALA A 4 -9.89 -10.78 -2.14
C ALA A 4 -10.22 -9.43 -1.50
N LYS A 5 -10.56 -8.42 -2.30
CA LYS A 5 -11.04 -7.11 -1.81
C LYS A 5 -12.25 -7.28 -0.89
N ASP A 6 -13.24 -8.07 -1.31
CA ASP A 6 -14.46 -8.30 -0.51
C ASP A 6 -14.17 -9.00 0.82
N ILE A 7 -13.28 -10.00 0.82
CA ILE A 7 -12.85 -10.70 2.05
C ILE A 7 -12.14 -9.72 2.99
N TYR A 8 -11.21 -8.91 2.49
CA TYR A 8 -10.52 -7.93 3.32
C TYR A 8 -11.44 -6.82 3.83
N LEU A 9 -12.42 -6.36 3.04
CA LEU A 9 -13.41 -5.38 3.48
C LEU A 9 -14.29 -5.94 4.61
N ARG A 10 -14.70 -7.21 4.54
CA ARG A 10 -15.40 -7.88 5.65
C ARG A 10 -14.51 -7.98 6.89
N ALA A 11 -13.23 -8.30 6.70
CA ALA A 11 -12.26 -8.34 7.80
C ALA A 11 -12.09 -6.96 8.45
N CYS A 12 -11.98 -5.88 7.67
CA CYS A 12 -11.91 -4.51 8.20
C CYS A 12 -13.16 -4.14 9.02
N LYS A 13 -14.36 -4.59 8.62
CA LYS A 13 -15.60 -4.36 9.39
C LYS A 13 -15.62 -5.09 10.74
N SER A 14 -15.00 -6.27 10.81
CA SER A 14 -14.97 -7.07 12.04
C SER A 14 -13.81 -6.69 12.96
N SER A 15 -12.63 -6.43 12.39
CA SER A 15 -11.39 -6.12 13.11
C SER A 15 -10.46 -5.31 12.19
N PRO A 16 -10.58 -3.98 12.19
CA PRO A 16 -9.74 -3.12 11.36
C PRO A 16 -8.31 -3.13 11.90
N THR A 17 -7.37 -3.58 11.06
CA THR A 17 -5.93 -3.57 11.36
C THR A 17 -5.16 -3.02 10.17
N CYS A 18 -3.90 -2.61 10.39
CA CYS A 18 -3.03 -2.19 9.30
C CYS A 18 -2.93 -3.27 8.21
N ALA A 19 -2.85 -4.55 8.58
CA ALA A 19 -2.74 -5.65 7.64
C ALA A 19 -4.01 -5.87 6.81
N THR A 20 -5.20 -5.71 7.39
CA THR A 20 -6.47 -5.87 6.65
C THR A 20 -6.66 -4.74 5.65
N TRP A 21 -6.37 -3.50 6.04
CA TRP A 21 -6.43 -2.33 5.14
C TRP A 21 -5.36 -2.38 4.05
N LEU A 22 -4.15 -2.81 4.38
CA LEU A 22 -3.10 -3.09 3.38
C LEU A 22 -3.55 -4.16 2.38
N GLY A 23 -4.26 -5.20 2.84
CA GLY A 23 -4.87 -6.21 1.98
C GLY A 23 -5.90 -5.63 1.00
N VAL A 24 -6.78 -4.74 1.46
CA VAL A 24 -7.71 -3.99 0.60
C VAL A 24 -6.93 -3.16 -0.43
N GLY A 25 -5.94 -2.37 0.02
CA GLY A 25 -5.13 -1.52 -0.83
C GLY A 25 -4.40 -2.30 -1.93
N LYS A 26 -3.80 -3.45 -1.58
CA LYS A 26 -3.16 -4.36 -2.54
C LYS A 26 -4.15 -4.92 -3.55
N ALA A 27 -5.34 -5.33 -3.11
CA ALA A 27 -6.37 -5.85 -4.00
C ALA A 27 -6.86 -4.76 -4.97
N CYS A 28 -7.13 -3.55 -4.48
CA CYS A 28 -7.53 -2.40 -5.31
C CYS A 28 -6.42 -2.01 -6.31
N TYR A 29 -5.16 -1.98 -5.87
CA TYR A 29 -4.01 -1.67 -6.73
C TYR A 29 -3.93 -2.64 -7.91
N ARG A 30 -4.11 -3.94 -7.66
CA ARG A 30 -4.10 -4.99 -8.69
C ARG A 30 -5.33 -5.00 -9.59
N LEU A 31 -6.41 -4.33 -9.18
CA LEU A 31 -7.60 -4.09 -9.99
C LEU A 31 -7.52 -2.77 -10.76
N GLU A 32 -6.41 -2.04 -10.66
CA GLU A 32 -6.22 -0.69 -11.21
C GLU A 32 -7.18 0.36 -10.64
N GLU A 33 -7.82 0.07 -9.51
CA GLU A 33 -8.64 1.02 -8.75
C GLU A 33 -7.74 1.87 -7.84
N LEU A 34 -6.93 2.74 -8.45
CA LEU A 34 -5.86 3.46 -7.75
C LEU A 34 -6.36 4.39 -6.63
N GLU A 35 -7.49 5.07 -6.83
CA GLU A 35 -8.11 5.95 -5.81
C GLU A 35 -8.52 5.13 -4.58
N ASN A 36 -9.28 4.05 -4.78
CA ASN A 36 -9.68 3.13 -3.69
C ASN A 36 -8.47 2.49 -3.00
N ALA A 37 -7.39 2.24 -3.74
CA ALA A 37 -6.16 1.70 -3.18
C ALA A 37 -5.48 2.71 -2.24
N GLU A 38 -5.42 3.99 -2.65
CA GLU A 38 -4.84 5.08 -1.88
C GLU A 38 -5.62 5.35 -0.60
N GLU A 39 -6.96 5.36 -0.66
CA GLU A 39 -7.81 5.48 0.52
C GLU A 39 -7.55 4.35 1.53
N ALA A 40 -7.55 3.09 1.06
CA ALA A 40 -7.31 1.94 1.91
C ALA A 40 -5.90 1.95 2.54
N LEU A 41 -4.89 2.38 1.78
CA LEU A 41 -3.52 2.50 2.29
C LEU A 41 -3.36 3.67 3.25
N THR A 42 -4.13 4.74 3.08
CA THR A 42 -4.18 5.87 4.03
C THR A 42 -4.74 5.42 5.38
N GLU A 43 -5.79 4.61 5.39
CA GLU A 43 -6.32 3.99 6.61
C GLU A 43 -5.29 3.04 7.25
N ALA A 44 -4.58 2.25 6.44
CA ALA A 44 -3.51 1.38 6.94
C ALA A 44 -2.36 2.20 7.58
N ASN A 45 -2.01 3.34 6.97
CA ASN A 45 -0.99 4.26 7.45
C ASN A 45 -1.42 4.97 8.74
N TYR A 46 -2.70 5.32 8.87
CA TYR A 46 -3.27 5.90 10.10
C TYR A 46 -3.14 4.94 11.29
N ILE A 47 -3.40 3.64 11.08
CA ILE A 47 -3.27 2.61 12.12
C ILE A 47 -1.80 2.31 12.44
N ASN A 48 -0.94 2.19 11.42
CA ASN A 48 0.49 1.95 11.61
C ASN A 48 1.32 2.63 10.52
N ASN A 49 1.80 3.84 10.84
CA ASN A 49 2.66 4.62 9.96
C ASN A 49 4.10 4.11 9.85
N ARG A 50 4.46 3.07 10.60
CA ARG A 50 5.78 2.43 10.55
C ARG A 50 5.78 1.16 9.71
N ASN A 51 4.70 0.87 8.97
CA ASN A 51 4.69 -0.24 8.06
C ASN A 51 5.35 0.16 6.72
N PRO A 52 6.54 -0.38 6.38
CA PRO A 52 7.21 -0.02 5.13
C PRO A 52 6.45 -0.48 3.89
N GLU A 53 5.66 -1.55 3.96
CA GLU A 53 4.89 -2.06 2.83
C GLU A 53 3.80 -1.07 2.42
N VAL A 54 3.17 -0.38 3.39
CA VAL A 54 2.19 0.68 3.12
C VAL A 54 2.82 1.83 2.34
N TRP A 55 3.99 2.31 2.77
CA TRP A 55 4.72 3.37 2.07
C TRP A 55 5.21 2.97 0.68
N ALA A 56 5.59 1.70 0.50
CA ALA A 56 5.95 1.17 -0.81
C ALA A 56 4.76 1.24 -1.77
N TYR A 57 3.58 0.77 -1.36
CA TYR A 57 2.39 0.82 -2.21
C TYR A 57 1.91 2.26 -2.48
N LEU A 58 1.98 3.16 -1.49
CA LEU A 58 1.69 4.59 -1.72
C LEU A 58 2.63 5.19 -2.77
N SER A 59 3.93 4.91 -2.67
CA SER A 59 4.90 5.34 -3.68
C SER A 59 4.57 4.79 -5.08
N MET A 60 4.19 3.52 -5.17
CA MET A 60 3.79 2.90 -6.44
C MET A 60 2.52 3.50 -7.05
N ILE A 61 1.55 3.90 -6.22
CA ILE A 61 0.34 4.61 -6.68
C ILE A 61 0.70 6.00 -7.19
N CYS A 62 1.54 6.74 -6.45
CA CYS A 62 2.04 8.04 -6.90
C CYS A 62 2.76 7.93 -8.25
N LEU A 63 3.58 6.88 -8.46
CA LEU A 63 4.22 6.62 -9.76
C LEU A 63 3.20 6.37 -10.88
N LYS A 64 2.19 5.51 -10.65
CA LYS A 64 1.14 5.24 -11.64
C LYS A 64 0.26 6.46 -11.96
N THR A 65 0.16 7.40 -11.02
CA THR A 65 -0.62 8.66 -11.18
C THR A 65 0.24 9.84 -11.63
N ASN A 66 1.50 9.61 -12.06
CA ASN A 66 2.47 10.65 -12.46
C ASN A 66 2.83 11.69 -11.37
N ARG A 67 2.62 11.37 -10.09
CA ARG A 67 3.02 12.18 -8.94
C ARG A 67 4.44 11.81 -8.48
N CYS A 68 5.43 12.08 -9.32
CA CYS A 68 6.81 11.62 -9.11
C CYS A 68 7.46 12.16 -7.82
N THR A 69 7.15 13.40 -7.42
CA THR A 69 7.69 14.02 -6.20
C THR A 69 7.20 13.32 -4.92
N GLU A 70 5.90 13.07 -4.84
CA GLU A 70 5.28 12.32 -3.73
C GLU A 70 5.75 10.87 -3.69
N ALA A 71 5.94 10.25 -4.86
CA ALA A 71 6.48 8.92 -4.97
C ALA A 71 7.88 8.83 -4.36
N GLU A 72 8.77 9.78 -4.69
CA GLU A 72 10.13 9.82 -4.17
C GLU A 72 10.16 10.03 -2.66
N GLN A 73 9.32 10.93 -2.14
CA GLN A 73 9.19 11.17 -0.70
C GLN A 73 8.73 9.91 0.05
N SER A 74 7.67 9.27 -0.45
CA SER A 74 7.13 8.03 0.12
C SER A 74 8.15 6.90 0.09
N PHE A 75 8.92 6.81 -1.00
CA PHE A 75 9.99 5.83 -1.14
C PHE A 75 11.15 6.06 -0.16
N LYS A 76 11.59 7.31 -0.01
CA LYS A 76 12.61 7.69 1.00
C LYS A 76 12.16 7.33 2.41
N TYR A 77 10.89 7.56 2.72
CA TYR A 77 10.34 7.20 4.03
C TYR A 77 10.23 5.68 4.21
N CYS A 78 9.80 4.96 3.18
CA CYS A 78 9.79 3.50 3.16
C CYS A 78 11.17 2.92 3.51
N ILE A 79 12.24 3.42 2.88
CA ILE A 79 13.63 3.01 3.18
C ILE A 79 14.03 3.39 4.60
N LYS A 80 13.66 4.59 5.07
CA LYS A 80 13.99 5.02 6.44
C LYS A 80 13.36 4.11 7.50
N VAL A 81 12.15 3.64 7.25
CA VAL A 81 11.40 2.78 8.17
C VAL A 81 11.77 1.31 8.00
N SER A 82 12.06 0.87 6.77
CA SER A 82 12.54 -0.48 6.47
C SER A 82 14.05 -0.54 6.60
N ASN A 83 14.57 -1.17 7.67
CA ASN A 83 16.00 -1.49 7.77
C ASN A 83 16.52 -2.42 6.63
N CYS A 84 15.65 -2.94 5.76
CA CYS A 84 16.02 -3.77 4.61
C CYS A 84 15.53 -3.16 3.28
N ILE A 85 16.49 -2.69 2.47
CA ILE A 85 16.26 -2.14 1.11
C ILE A 85 15.84 -3.24 0.12
N LEU A 86 16.36 -4.48 0.26
CA LEU A 86 16.06 -5.58 -0.67
C LEU A 86 14.57 -5.93 -0.72
N PHE A 87 13.87 -5.89 0.42
CA PHE A 87 12.46 -6.28 0.47
C PHE A 87 11.56 -5.32 -0.32
N VAL A 88 11.87 -4.02 -0.28
CA VAL A 88 11.12 -2.97 -0.98
C VAL A 88 11.31 -3.08 -2.50
N ILE A 89 12.55 -3.32 -2.95
CA ILE A 89 12.86 -3.46 -4.38
C ILE A 89 12.18 -4.73 -4.96
N ILE A 90 12.20 -5.84 -4.21
CA ILE A 90 11.53 -7.08 -4.64
C ILE A 90 10.01 -6.90 -4.73
N LEU A 91 9.38 -6.20 -3.77
CA LEU A 91 7.95 -5.90 -3.80
C LEU A 91 7.56 -5.05 -5.02
N ILE A 92 8.38 -4.07 -5.38
CA ILE A 92 8.16 -3.22 -6.56
C ILE A 92 8.32 -4.05 -7.84
N LEU A 93 9.38 -4.86 -7.96
CA LEU A 93 9.64 -5.70 -9.13
C LEU A 93 8.61 -6.81 -9.34
N LEU A 94 7.99 -7.35 -8.28
CA LEU A 94 6.94 -8.38 -8.38
C LEU A 94 5.54 -7.81 -8.66
N SER A 95 5.39 -6.49 -8.60
CA SER A 95 4.09 -5.79 -8.74
C SER A 95 3.97 -4.99 -10.04
N ILE A 96 5.04 -4.94 -10.84
CA ILE A 96 5.11 -4.43 -12.23
C ILE A 96 4.97 -5.63 -13.18
#